data_AF-A0A534GY93-F1
#
_entry.id   AF-A0A534GY93-F1
#
_cell.length_a   1.000
_cell.length_b   1.000
_cell.length_c   1.000
_cell.angle_alpha   90.00
_cell.angle_beta   90.00
_cell.angle_gamma   90.00
#
_symmetry.space_group_name_H-M   'P 1'
#
loop_
_entity.id
_entity.type
_entity.pdbx_description
1 polymer ?
#
loop_
_entity_poly.entity_id
_entity_poly.type
_entity_poly.pdbx_seq_one_letter_code
_entity_poly.pdbx_strand_id
1 'polypeptide(L)'
;MKSTVLAMAVAGLIGGIAGACLMSHLASGGPMLQSAVAASARSGDVVSASRIELRDSGGKLRAELAMSPDGGPALFFFDTAGRNRLVLGLYSPAEGEAPSVVLNDAQQRAAGIFRLFGSRDTPVVVLKSQGRDRSVYGLNPGSTEPFLANYSGDGTKSDVFGHY
;
A
#
# COMPACT_ATOMS: atom_id res chain seq x y z
N MET A 1 -81.94 2.08 -11.53
CA MET A 1 -81.19 0.90 -11.01
C MET A 1 -79.95 0.52 -11.85
N LYS A 2 -79.53 1.30 -12.87
CA LYS A 2 -78.32 1.00 -13.68
C LYS A 2 -77.09 1.89 -13.34
N SER A 3 -77.25 3.01 -12.65
CA SER A 3 -76.14 3.93 -12.32
C SER A 3 -75.40 3.57 -11.02
N THR A 4 -76.05 2.88 -10.07
CA THR A 4 -75.45 2.55 -8.77
C THR A 4 -74.46 1.39 -8.84
N VAL A 5 -74.65 0.45 -9.77
CA VAL A 5 -73.75 -0.71 -9.97
C VAL A 5 -72.45 -0.28 -10.66
N LEU A 6 -72.50 0.71 -11.55
CA LEU A 6 -71.33 1.27 -12.23
C LEU A 6 -70.45 2.11 -11.26
N ALA A 7 -71.08 2.84 -10.34
CA ALA A 7 -70.35 3.61 -9.33
C ALA A 7 -69.60 2.72 -8.32
N MET A 8 -70.16 1.56 -7.95
CA MET A 8 -69.48 0.59 -7.07
C MET A 8 -68.32 -0.14 -7.76
N ALA A 9 -68.40 -0.37 -9.08
CA ALA A 9 -67.31 -1.00 -9.83
C ALA A 9 -66.08 -0.07 -10.00
N VAL A 10 -66.29 1.26 -10.13
CA VAL A 10 -65.19 2.23 -10.26
C VAL A 10 -64.50 2.50 -8.91
N ALA A 11 -65.24 2.50 -7.79
CA ALA A 11 -64.66 2.67 -6.46
C ALA A 11 -63.74 1.50 -6.05
N GLY A 12 -64.08 0.26 -6.45
CA GLY A 12 -63.25 -0.91 -6.18
C GLY A 12 -61.90 -0.91 -6.91
N LEU A 13 -61.85 -0.37 -8.13
CA LEU A 13 -60.63 -0.34 -8.95
C LEU A 13 -59.60 0.68 -8.42
N ILE A 14 -60.06 1.83 -7.90
CA ILE A 14 -59.18 2.88 -7.33
C ILE A 14 -58.61 2.43 -5.97
N GLY A 15 -59.40 1.73 -5.14
CA GLY A 15 -58.93 1.15 -3.89
C GLY A 15 -57.87 0.07 -4.07
N GLY A 16 -57.98 -0.75 -5.13
CA GLY A 16 -57.00 -1.80 -5.43
C GLY A 16 -55.62 -1.27 -5.84
N ILE A 17 -55.57 -0.18 -6.62
CA ILE A 17 -54.30 0.43 -7.06
C ILE A 17 -53.61 1.16 -5.90
N ALA A 18 -54.37 1.90 -5.07
CA ALA A 18 -53.83 2.54 -3.87
C ALA A 18 -53.32 1.52 -2.83
N GLY A 19 -54.00 0.39 -2.66
CA GLY A 19 -53.57 -0.69 -1.79
C GLY A 19 -52.27 -1.38 -2.25
N ALA A 20 -52.09 -1.58 -3.57
CA ALA A 20 -50.88 -2.17 -4.13
C ALA A 20 -49.65 -1.25 -4.00
N CYS A 21 -49.83 0.08 -4.09
CA CYS A 21 -48.76 1.06 -3.84
C CYS A 21 -48.39 1.16 -2.35
N LEU A 22 -49.33 0.99 -1.42
CA LEU A 22 -49.02 1.01 0.02
C LEU A 22 -48.26 -0.24 0.49
N MET A 23 -48.57 -1.42 -0.08
CA MET A 23 -47.92 -2.68 0.30
C MET A 23 -46.51 -2.86 -0.30
N SER A 24 -46.19 -2.15 -1.40
CA SER A 24 -44.85 -2.16 -1.99
C SER A 24 -43.85 -1.24 -1.26
N HIS A 25 -44.33 -0.32 -0.42
CA HIS A 25 -43.49 0.51 0.46
C HIS A 25 -43.29 -0.06 1.87
N LEU A 26 -43.98 -1.15 2.24
CA LEU A 26 -43.78 -1.86 3.52
C LEU A 26 -42.90 -3.10 3.41
N ALA A 27 -42.60 -3.56 2.18
CA ALA A 27 -41.77 -4.75 1.91
C ALA A 27 -40.32 -4.43 1.48
N SER A 28 -39.93 -3.16 1.48
CA SER A 28 -38.57 -2.68 1.17
C SER A 28 -37.93 -1.96 2.36
N GLY A 29 -38.22 -2.44 3.58
CA GLY A 29 -37.37 -2.23 4.75
C GLY A 29 -36.07 -3.01 4.59
N GLY A 30 -35.18 -2.54 3.72
CA GLY A 30 -33.81 -3.04 3.66
C GLY A 30 -33.15 -2.91 5.04
N PRO A 31 -32.24 -3.83 5.43
CA PRO A 31 -31.61 -3.78 6.74
C PRO A 31 -30.92 -2.42 6.90
N MET A 32 -31.53 -1.62 7.78
CA MET A 32 -30.97 -0.39 8.32
C MET A 32 -29.58 -0.72 8.84
N LEU A 33 -28.59 -0.01 8.28
CA LEU A 33 -27.27 0.24 8.82
C LEU A 33 -27.14 -0.18 10.30
N GLN A 34 -26.57 -1.37 10.54
CA GLN A 34 -26.03 -1.70 11.85
C GLN A 34 -24.70 -0.95 11.99
N SER A 35 -24.82 0.35 12.29
CA SER A 35 -23.68 1.13 12.73
C SER A 35 -23.24 0.59 14.08
N ALA A 36 -21.98 0.18 14.12
CA ALA A 36 -21.33 -0.48 15.24
C ALA A 36 -21.32 0.38 16.50
N VAL A 37 -21.75 -0.18 17.64
CA VAL A 37 -21.05 0.02 18.91
C VAL A 37 -21.29 -1.20 19.81
N ALA A 38 -20.35 -2.14 19.80
CA ALA A 38 -20.04 -2.89 21.01
C ALA A 38 -18.52 -2.77 21.19
N ALA A 39 -18.14 -1.67 21.83
CA ALA A 39 -16.79 -1.43 22.30
C ALA A 39 -16.37 -2.60 23.21
N SER A 40 -15.26 -3.26 22.86
CA SER A 40 -14.42 -3.92 23.84
C SER A 40 -13.10 -3.18 23.86
N ALA A 41 -12.99 -2.24 24.78
CA ALA A 41 -11.77 -1.51 25.06
C ALA A 41 -10.79 -2.43 25.82
N ARG A 42 -9.69 -2.81 25.16
CA ARG A 42 -8.34 -3.12 25.70
C ARG A 42 -7.37 -3.00 24.50
N SER A 43 -6.38 -2.12 24.35
CA SER A 43 -5.65 -1.15 25.17
C SER A 43 -5.46 0.13 24.33
N GLY A 44 -5.54 1.32 24.93
CA GLY A 44 -5.46 2.61 24.23
C GLY A 44 -4.08 3.01 23.68
N ASP A 45 -3.19 2.05 23.42
CA ASP A 45 -1.80 2.30 23.01
C ASP A 45 -1.49 1.83 21.57
N VAL A 46 -2.41 1.09 20.92
CA VAL A 46 -2.18 0.49 19.60
C VAL A 46 -3.12 1.11 18.57
N VAL A 47 -2.53 1.71 17.54
CA VAL A 47 -3.25 2.17 16.34
C VAL A 47 -3.17 1.08 15.27
N SER A 48 -4.32 0.56 14.83
CA SER A 48 -4.42 -0.35 13.69
C SER A 48 -4.97 0.39 12.48
N ALA A 49 -4.20 0.40 11.39
CA ALA A 49 -4.58 1.06 10.14
C ALA A 49 -3.94 0.31 8.95
N SER A 50 -4.62 0.30 7.81
CA SER A 50 -4.04 -0.21 6.55
C SER A 50 -3.05 0.77 5.91
N ARG A 51 -3.11 2.05 6.30
CA ARG A 51 -2.29 3.14 5.79
C ARG A 51 -2.25 4.29 6.79
N ILE A 52 -1.08 4.88 7.00
CA ILE A 52 -0.89 6.12 7.76
C ILE A 52 -0.16 7.13 6.89
N GLU A 53 -0.75 8.31 6.68
CA GLU A 53 -0.19 9.36 5.83
C GLU A 53 0.20 10.59 6.65
N LEU A 54 1.41 11.09 6.42
CA LEU A 54 1.85 12.41 6.86
C LEU A 54 1.67 13.40 5.70
N ARG A 55 0.82 14.41 5.90
CA ARG A 55 0.60 15.50 4.93
C ARG A 55 1.12 16.82 5.49
N ASP A 56 1.68 17.67 4.64
CA ASP A 56 2.06 19.03 5.03
C ASP A 56 0.83 19.96 5.12
N SER A 57 1.05 21.22 5.51
CA SER A 57 -0.02 22.22 5.66
C SER A 57 -0.75 22.55 4.36
N GLY A 58 -0.17 22.23 3.20
CA GLY A 58 -0.80 22.35 1.89
C GLY A 58 -1.56 21.08 1.47
N GLY A 59 -1.63 20.06 2.35
CA GLY A 59 -2.29 18.78 2.07
C GLY A 59 -1.44 17.80 1.25
N LYS A 60 -0.18 18.14 0.94
CA LYS A 60 0.71 17.28 0.13
C LYS A 60 1.26 16.14 0.97
N LEU A 61 1.23 14.92 0.43
CA LEU A 61 1.82 13.74 1.06
C LEU A 61 3.35 13.88 1.19
N ARG A 62 3.87 13.70 2.41
CA ARG A 62 5.29 13.82 2.77
C ARG A 62 5.89 12.53 3.31
N ALA A 63 5.08 11.67 3.93
CA ALA A 63 5.48 10.32 4.27
C ALA A 63 4.25 9.40 4.34
N GLU A 64 4.47 8.11 4.20
CA GLU A 64 3.41 7.12 4.31
C GLU A 64 3.93 5.80 4.88
N LEU A 65 3.23 5.21 5.86
CA LEU A 65 3.40 3.82 6.28
C LEU A 65 2.28 2.98 5.66
N ALA A 66 2.63 2.06 4.76
CA ALA A 66 1.69 1.19 4.07
C ALA A 66 2.37 -0.05 3.49
N MET A 67 1.58 -0.94 2.89
CA MET A 67 2.09 -2.01 2.05
C MET A 67 2.57 -1.43 0.71
N SER A 68 3.76 -1.83 0.28
CA SER A 68 4.29 -1.56 -1.05
C SER A 68 3.47 -2.30 -2.12
N PRO A 69 3.50 -1.86 -3.39
CA PRO A 69 2.75 -2.52 -4.47
C PRO A 69 3.12 -4.00 -4.68
N ASP A 70 4.36 -4.37 -4.35
CA ASP A 70 4.88 -5.73 -4.37
C ASP A 70 4.54 -6.54 -3.10
N GLY A 71 3.99 -5.90 -2.06
CA GLY A 71 3.38 -6.58 -0.91
C GLY A 71 4.19 -6.60 0.37
N GLY A 72 5.32 -5.89 0.45
CA GLY A 72 6.10 -5.72 1.69
C GLY A 72 5.66 -4.49 2.50
N PRO A 73 5.71 -4.50 3.84
CA PRO A 73 5.46 -3.29 4.64
C PRO A 73 6.60 -2.28 4.50
N ALA A 74 6.27 -1.01 4.28
CA ALA A 74 7.27 0.05 4.10
C ALA A 74 6.84 1.43 4.58
N LEU A 75 7.83 2.20 5.02
CA LEU A 75 7.76 3.64 5.24
C LEU A 75 8.40 4.37 4.06
N PHE A 76 7.61 5.24 3.42
CA PHE A 76 7.99 6.04 2.28
C PHE A 76 8.14 7.51 2.69
N PHE A 77 9.14 8.21 2.16
CA PHE A 77 9.27 9.66 2.31
C PHE A 77 9.26 10.35 0.95
N PHE A 78 8.50 11.44 0.84
CA PHE A 78 8.32 12.19 -0.40
C PHE A 78 8.88 13.62 -0.27
N ASP A 79 9.50 14.12 -1.34
CA ASP A 79 9.93 15.51 -1.42
C ASP A 79 8.78 16.48 -1.77
N THR A 80 9.09 17.77 -1.86
CA THR A 80 8.13 18.83 -2.22
C THR A 80 7.59 18.73 -3.65
N ALA A 81 8.19 17.91 -4.52
CA ALA A 81 7.66 17.58 -5.83
C ALA A 81 6.77 16.32 -5.80
N GLY A 82 6.73 15.59 -4.68
CA GLY A 82 5.95 14.35 -4.52
C GLY A 82 6.73 13.10 -4.94
N ARG A 83 8.04 13.22 -5.10
CA ARG A 83 8.92 12.12 -5.49
C ARG A 83 9.33 11.32 -4.26
N ASN A 84 9.24 10.01 -4.31
CA ASN A 84 9.70 9.12 -3.24
C ASN A 84 11.23 9.17 -3.14
N ARG A 85 11.78 9.67 -2.04
CA ARG A 85 13.21 9.87 -1.81
C ARG A 85 13.85 8.75 -0.98
N LEU A 86 13.05 8.09 -0.14
CA LEU A 86 13.52 7.11 0.82
C LEU A 86 12.43 6.05 1.04
N VAL A 87 12.83 4.79 0.99
CA VAL A 87 12.05 3.64 1.42
C VAL A 87 12.80 2.95 2.57
N LEU A 88 12.10 2.65 3.65
CA LEU A 88 12.55 1.79 4.74
C LEU A 88 11.49 0.72 4.92
N GLY A 89 11.84 -0.56 4.72
CA GLY A 89 10.85 -1.62 4.79
C GLY A 89 11.42 -2.98 4.49
N LEU A 90 10.52 -3.94 4.27
CA LEU A 90 10.85 -5.29 3.84
C LEU A 90 10.56 -5.43 2.35
N TYR A 91 11.34 -6.26 1.67
CA TYR A 91 10.95 -6.76 0.35
C TYR A 91 9.65 -7.56 0.42
N SER A 92 9.05 -7.84 -0.73
CA SER A 92 7.84 -8.67 -0.80
C SER A 92 8.03 -10.06 -0.16
N PRO A 93 6.94 -10.73 0.27
CA PRO A 93 7.00 -12.11 0.71
C PRO A 93 7.62 -13.07 -0.33
N ALA A 94 7.43 -12.79 -1.63
CA ALA A 94 8.02 -13.58 -2.71
C ALA A 94 9.55 -13.43 -2.80
N GLU A 95 10.10 -12.36 -2.22
CA GLU A 95 11.53 -12.04 -2.17
C GLU A 95 12.13 -12.32 -0.78
N GLY A 96 11.40 -13.03 0.10
CA GLY A 96 11.88 -13.47 1.41
C GLY A 96 11.88 -12.41 2.50
N GLU A 97 11.15 -11.30 2.30
CA GLU A 97 10.96 -10.23 3.32
C GLU A 97 12.27 -9.64 3.87
N ALA A 98 13.36 -9.68 3.09
CA ALA A 98 14.63 -9.12 3.54
C ALA A 98 14.51 -7.60 3.79
N PRO A 99 15.08 -7.07 4.89
CA PRO A 99 14.98 -5.66 5.21
C PRO A 99 15.87 -4.81 4.29
N SER A 100 15.39 -3.62 3.96
CA SER A 100 16.09 -2.68 3.09
C SER A 100 15.87 -1.21 3.47
N VAL A 101 16.87 -0.41 3.11
CA VAL A 101 16.85 1.06 3.04
C VAL A 101 17.23 1.44 1.62
N VAL A 102 16.33 2.13 0.91
CA VAL A 102 16.55 2.56 -0.47
C VAL A 102 16.49 4.08 -0.56
N LEU A 103 17.56 4.69 -1.04
CA LEU A 103 17.64 6.10 -1.38
C LEU A 103 17.41 6.28 -2.88
N ASN A 104 16.46 7.11 -3.27
CA ASN A 104 16.14 7.37 -4.67
C ASN A 104 16.67 8.74 -5.12
N ASP A 105 17.16 8.85 -6.35
CA ASP A 105 17.56 10.09 -7.01
C ASP A 105 16.34 10.90 -7.50
N ALA A 106 16.59 12.12 -7.96
CA ALA A 106 15.55 13.08 -8.35
C ALA A 106 14.70 12.59 -9.54
N GLN A 107 15.16 11.53 -10.23
CA GLN A 107 14.51 10.84 -11.33
C GLN A 107 13.85 9.52 -10.88
N GLN A 108 13.72 9.29 -9.57
CA GLN A 108 13.12 8.08 -8.98
C GLN A 108 13.88 6.78 -9.26
N ARG A 109 15.20 6.87 -9.44
CA ARG A 109 16.06 5.69 -9.55
C ARG A 109 16.83 5.49 -8.25
N ALA A 110 17.05 4.25 -7.83
CA ALA A 110 17.89 3.98 -6.68
C ALA A 110 19.30 4.55 -6.87
N ALA A 111 19.76 5.33 -5.89
CA ALA A 111 21.09 5.91 -5.77
C ALA A 111 21.91 5.24 -4.67
N GLY A 112 21.25 4.71 -3.64
CA GLY A 112 21.86 3.95 -2.57
C GLY A 112 20.90 2.88 -2.07
N ILE A 113 21.42 1.69 -1.78
CA ILE A 113 20.64 0.59 -1.19
C ILE A 113 21.47 -0.01 -0.07
N PHE A 114 20.91 -0.14 1.12
CA PHE A 114 21.44 -0.99 2.18
C PHE A 114 20.42 -2.08 2.47
N ARG A 115 20.82 -3.34 2.35
CA ARG A 115 19.89 -4.48 2.45
C ARG A 115 20.57 -5.73 2.97
N LEU A 116 19.76 -6.68 3.42
CA LEU A 116 20.18 -8.07 3.51
C LEU A 116 19.93 -8.79 2.18
N PHE A 117 20.77 -9.77 1.86
CA PHE A 117 20.74 -10.47 0.60
C PHE A 117 21.16 -11.94 0.74
N GLY A 118 20.55 -12.80 -0.07
CA GLY A 118 20.81 -14.25 -0.10
C GLY A 118 20.20 -14.99 1.08
N SER A 119 20.30 -16.32 1.07
CA SER A 119 19.71 -17.20 2.10
C SER A 119 20.34 -17.09 3.50
N ARG A 120 21.43 -16.32 3.62
CA ARG A 120 22.14 -16.07 4.88
C ARG A 120 21.95 -14.64 5.40
N ASP A 121 21.07 -13.85 4.79
CA ASP A 121 20.83 -12.46 5.17
C ASP A 121 22.12 -11.62 5.25
N THR A 122 22.96 -11.75 4.23
CA THR A 122 24.25 -11.04 4.22
C THR A 122 24.04 -9.55 3.95
N PRO A 123 24.64 -8.65 4.75
CA PRO A 123 24.50 -7.22 4.56
C PRO A 123 25.31 -6.75 3.35
N VAL A 124 24.66 -5.97 2.48
CA VAL A 124 25.26 -5.37 1.30
C VAL A 124 24.82 -3.92 1.20
N VAL A 125 25.76 -3.03 0.90
CA VAL A 125 25.48 -1.68 0.43
C VAL A 125 25.82 -1.57 -1.04
N VAL A 126 24.90 -1.01 -1.80
CA VAL A 126 25.02 -0.75 -3.25
C VAL A 126 24.93 0.75 -3.46
N LEU A 127 26.00 1.36 -3.97
CA LEU A 127 26.01 2.73 -4.45
C LEU A 127 25.75 2.72 -5.95
N LYS A 128 24.80 3.55 -6.38
CA LYS A 128 24.32 3.59 -7.76
C LYS A 128 24.41 5.00 -8.32
N SER A 129 24.65 5.09 -9.62
CA SER A 129 24.56 6.34 -10.39
C SER A 129 23.75 6.09 -11.63
N GLN A 130 22.75 6.93 -11.87
CA GLN A 130 21.84 6.82 -13.01
C GLN A 130 21.16 5.43 -13.10
N GLY A 131 20.88 4.79 -11.95
CA GLY A 131 20.31 3.45 -11.86
C GLY A 131 21.30 2.29 -12.00
N ARG A 132 22.58 2.56 -12.29
CA ARG A 132 23.63 1.55 -12.47
C ARG A 132 24.52 1.43 -11.24
N ASP A 133 24.98 0.23 -10.92
CA ASP A 133 25.89 0.00 -9.80
C ASP A 133 27.24 0.68 -10.06
N ARG A 134 27.79 1.31 -9.04
CA ARG A 134 29.09 1.99 -9.06
C ARG A 134 30.06 1.38 -8.07
N SER A 135 29.55 1.06 -6.88
CA SER A 135 30.30 0.39 -5.84
C SER A 135 29.36 -0.51 -5.06
N VAL A 136 29.84 -1.69 -4.71
CA VAL A 136 29.13 -2.65 -3.86
C VAL A 136 30.10 -3.12 -2.80
N TYR A 137 29.70 -3.07 -1.54
CA TYR A 137 30.49 -3.57 -0.42
C TYR A 137 29.58 -4.31 0.55
N GLY A 138 30.09 -5.39 1.12
CA GLY A 138 29.27 -6.25 1.97
C GLY A 138 29.92 -7.59 2.22
N LEU A 139 29.10 -8.55 2.63
CA LEU A 139 29.51 -9.94 2.80
C LEU A 139 28.99 -10.78 1.63
N ASN A 140 29.81 -11.72 1.16
CA ASN A 140 29.41 -12.65 0.11
C ASN A 140 28.31 -13.60 0.63
N PRO A 141 27.18 -13.82 -0.08
CA PRO A 141 26.09 -14.66 0.42
C PRO A 141 26.46 -16.15 0.54
N GLY A 142 27.47 -16.62 -0.19
CA GLY A 142 27.96 -18.01 -0.15
C GLY A 142 29.00 -18.24 0.94
N SER A 143 29.99 -17.34 1.06
CA SER A 143 31.13 -17.50 1.99
C SER A 143 31.06 -16.67 3.26
N THR A 144 30.23 -15.62 3.30
CA THR A 144 30.18 -14.57 4.33
C THR A 144 31.46 -13.75 4.48
N GLU A 145 32.43 -13.92 3.59
CA GLU A 145 33.65 -13.11 3.57
C GLU A 145 33.35 -11.70 3.05
N PRO A 146 34.08 -10.68 3.54
CA PRO A 146 33.90 -9.31 3.07
C PRO A 146 34.40 -9.16 1.64
N PHE A 147 33.69 -8.34 0.87
CA PHE A 147 34.12 -7.94 -0.46
C PHE A 147 33.89 -6.44 -0.69
N LEU A 148 34.60 -5.91 -1.67
CA LEU A 148 34.31 -4.63 -2.30
C LEU A 148 34.46 -4.78 -3.81
N ALA A 149 33.49 -4.32 -4.57
CA ALA A 149 33.57 -4.25 -6.03
C ALA A 149 33.20 -2.85 -6.53
N ASN A 150 34.08 -2.26 -7.34
CA ASN A 150 33.84 -1.03 -8.05
C ASN A 150 33.61 -1.31 -9.54
N TYR A 151 32.86 -0.44 -10.19
CA TYR A 151 32.51 -0.56 -11.60
C TYR A 151 32.98 0.65 -12.40
N SER A 152 33.53 0.44 -13.59
CA SER A 152 33.88 1.45 -14.58
C SER A 152 32.64 2.07 -15.24
N GLY A 153 32.81 3.18 -15.97
CA GLY A 153 31.70 3.87 -16.64
C GLY A 153 30.91 2.98 -17.62
N ASP A 154 31.60 2.04 -18.25
CA ASP A 154 31.03 1.03 -19.14
C ASP A 154 30.33 -0.14 -18.41
N GLY A 155 30.48 -0.25 -17.08
CA GLY A 155 29.89 -1.31 -16.25
C GLY A 155 30.76 -2.53 -16.05
N THR A 156 32.01 -2.51 -16.52
CA THR A 156 32.99 -3.55 -16.18
C THR A 156 33.45 -3.35 -14.73
N LYS A 157 33.84 -4.43 -14.03
CA LYS A 157 34.43 -4.30 -12.68
C LYS A 157 35.81 -3.65 -12.84
N SER A 158 36.03 -2.52 -12.17
CA SER A 158 37.32 -1.82 -12.19
C SER A 158 38.27 -2.36 -11.12
N ASP A 159 37.73 -2.61 -9.92
CA ASP A 159 38.49 -3.06 -8.75
C ASP A 159 37.65 -4.04 -7.95
N VAL A 160 38.24 -5.15 -7.53
CA VAL A 160 37.60 -6.16 -6.70
C VAL A 160 38.54 -6.56 -5.57
N PHE A 161 38.07 -6.41 -4.34
CA PHE A 161 38.69 -6.97 -3.15
C PHE A 161 37.80 -8.08 -2.59
N GLY A 162 38.39 -9.20 -2.19
CA GLY A 162 37.66 -10.38 -1.73
C GLY A 162 36.94 -11.12 -2.84
N HIS A 163 36.08 -12.07 -2.45
CA HIS A 163 35.27 -12.85 -3.37
C HIS A 163 33.89 -12.20 -3.55
N TYR A 164 33.74 -11.44 -4.64
CA TYR A 164 32.47 -10.85 -5.07
C TYR A 164 31.56 -11.87 -5.76
#